data_AF-A0A8R1EAL5-F1
#
_entry.id   AF-A0A8R1EAL5-F1
#
_cell.length_a   1.000
_cell.length_b   1.000
_cell.length_c   1.000
_cell.angle_alpha   90.00
_cell.angle_beta   90.00
_cell.angle_gamma   90.00
#
_symmetry.space_group_name_H-M   'P 1'
#
loop_
_entity.id
_entity.type
_entity.pdbx_description
1 polymer ?
#
loop_
_entity_poly.entity_id
_entity_poly.type
_entity_poly.pdbx_seq_one_letter_code
_entity_poly.pdbx_strand_id
1 'polypeptide(L)'
;DLFGYRKKSVRRVLEETFEEEMKKAAEESVEPPVRVPGAAAGGAGAPPPVTVRYRAPTFNPPAHDIFGDAVHNIFQKLMARGQPADFCHWMAYVIAAEIDRKSRPKFQPVRFHPDIYNCEGTDAAKKAFLDGHWPAVDRILMKNAGEAPLLLDKWSGIHVSAEQMRGQR
;
A
#
# COMPACT_ATOMS: atom_id res chain seq x y z
N ASP A 1 30.99 6.72 -7.60
CA ASP A 1 31.04 5.57 -6.68
C ASP A 1 29.78 4.72 -6.60
N LEU A 2 28.56 5.24 -6.82
CA LEU A 2 27.35 4.39 -6.93
C LEU A 2 27.00 4.08 -8.39
N PHE A 3 26.24 3.02 -8.68
CA PHE A 3 25.78 2.62 -10.02
C PHE A 3 24.25 2.37 -10.05
N GLY A 4 23.61 2.57 -11.21
CA GLY A 4 22.18 2.25 -11.42
C GLY A 4 21.21 2.95 -10.45
N TYR A 5 20.24 2.19 -9.93
CA TYR A 5 19.20 2.67 -8.99
C TYR A 5 19.79 3.25 -7.70
N ARG A 6 20.97 2.77 -7.27
CA ARG A 6 21.65 3.27 -6.06
C ARG A 6 22.09 4.74 -6.18
N LYS A 7 22.09 5.34 -7.38
CA LYS A 7 22.33 6.79 -7.57
C LYS A 7 21.09 7.66 -7.34
N LYS A 8 19.89 7.08 -7.45
CA LYS A 8 18.63 7.83 -7.38
C LYS A 8 18.30 8.17 -5.93
N SER A 9 17.72 9.34 -5.70
CA SER A 9 17.11 9.66 -4.41
C SER A 9 15.85 8.81 -4.21
N VAL A 10 15.46 8.58 -2.96
CA VAL A 10 14.22 7.88 -2.62
C VAL A 10 13.01 8.51 -3.31
N ARG A 11 12.93 9.85 -3.28
CA ARG A 11 11.86 10.62 -3.93
C ARG A 11 11.77 10.29 -5.43
N ARG A 12 12.90 10.32 -6.14
CA ARG A 12 12.92 10.02 -7.57
C ARG A 12 12.42 8.61 -7.86
N VAL A 13 12.84 7.61 -7.08
CA VAL A 13 12.37 6.23 -7.27
C VAL A 13 10.88 6.12 -6.99
N LEU A 14 10.36 6.79 -5.96
CA LEU A 14 8.92 6.83 -5.66
C LEU A 14 8.11 7.49 -6.77
N GLU A 15 8.53 8.64 -7.27
CA GLU A 15 7.86 9.37 -8.35
C GLU A 15 7.84 8.55 -9.65
N GLU A 16 8.95 7.88 -10.00
CA GLU A 16 8.99 6.94 -11.13
C GLU A 16 8.08 5.71 -10.90
N THR A 17 7.99 5.21 -9.67
CA THR A 17 7.18 4.01 -9.34
C THR A 17 5.69 4.29 -9.35
N PHE A 18 5.27 5.49 -8.95
CA PHE A 18 3.87 5.88 -8.75
C PHE A 18 3.44 7.03 -9.69
N GLU A 19 4.09 7.15 -10.84
CA GLU A 19 3.84 8.21 -11.83
C GLU A 19 2.36 8.26 -12.25
N GLU A 20 1.76 7.10 -12.50
CA GLU A 20 0.36 7.00 -12.94
C GLU A 20 -0.62 7.44 -11.85
N GLU A 21 -0.36 7.10 -10.58
CA GLU A 21 -1.15 7.60 -9.47
C GLU A 21 -1.00 9.13 -9.29
N MET A 22 0.21 9.66 -9.47
CA MET A 22 0.45 11.10 -9.42
C MET A 22 -0.27 11.85 -10.53
N LYS A 23 -0.26 11.32 -11.76
CA LYS A 23 -1.01 11.90 -12.90
C LYS A 23 -2.51 11.93 -12.61
N LYS A 24 -3.08 10.81 -12.15
CA LYS A 24 -4.50 10.73 -11.79
C LYS A 24 -4.87 11.70 -10.67
N ALA A 25 -4.05 11.78 -9.62
CA ALA A 25 -4.27 12.72 -8.53
C ALA A 25 -4.21 14.19 -9.01
N ALA A 26 -3.32 14.51 -9.95
CA ALA A 26 -3.27 15.83 -10.56
C ALA A 26 -4.51 16.14 -11.40
N GLU A 27 -5.01 15.18 -12.20
CA GLU A 27 -6.24 15.31 -12.99
C GLU A 27 -7.49 15.48 -12.09
N GLU A 28 -7.58 14.72 -10.99
CA GLU A 28 -8.68 14.82 -10.03
C GLU A 28 -8.65 16.13 -9.21
N SER A 29 -7.48 16.76 -9.08
CA SER A 29 -7.32 18.06 -8.40
C SER A 29 -7.75 19.27 -9.25
N VAL A 30 -7.95 19.08 -10.56
CA VAL A 30 -8.48 20.11 -11.47
C VAL A 30 -9.99 19.95 -11.53
N GLU A 31 -10.72 20.63 -10.64
CA GLU A 31 -12.18 20.58 -10.59
C GLU A 31 -12.83 20.93 -11.96
N PRO A 32 -13.85 20.17 -12.42
CA PRO A 32 -14.77 20.62 -13.46
C PRO A 32 -15.72 21.72 -12.96
N PRO A 33 -16.31 22.55 -13.86
CA PRO A 33 -16.99 23.78 -13.49
C PRO A 33 -18.22 23.57 -12.59
N VAL A 34 -18.36 24.48 -11.64
CA VAL A 34 -19.48 24.69 -10.71
C VAL A 34 -20.84 24.31 -11.32
N ARG A 35 -21.47 23.24 -10.83
CA ARG A 35 -22.88 22.95 -11.10
C ARG A 35 -23.75 23.81 -10.19
N VAL A 36 -24.49 24.74 -10.81
CA VAL A 36 -25.57 25.52 -10.21
C VAL A 36 -26.68 24.57 -9.72
N PRO A 37 -27.27 24.76 -8.52
CA PRO A 37 -28.32 23.88 -8.02
C PRO A 37 -29.67 24.29 -8.61
N GLY A 38 -30.29 23.39 -9.37
CA GLY A 38 -31.68 23.52 -9.79
C GLY A 38 -32.11 22.50 -10.84
N ALA A 39 -32.78 21.43 -10.41
CA ALA A 39 -33.96 20.81 -11.07
C ALA A 39 -34.21 19.41 -10.50
N ALA A 40 -35.47 19.14 -10.17
CA ALA A 40 -36.00 17.96 -9.51
C ALA A 40 -36.09 16.72 -10.42
N ALA A 41 -36.15 15.52 -9.80
CA ALA A 41 -37.25 14.54 -9.94
C ALA A 41 -36.79 13.08 -9.69
N GLY A 42 -37.68 12.31 -9.07
CA GLY A 42 -37.92 10.91 -9.47
C GLY A 42 -37.19 9.82 -8.67
N GLY A 43 -37.99 8.98 -8.00
CA GLY A 43 -37.50 7.83 -7.26
C GLY A 43 -37.11 6.63 -8.12
N ALA A 44 -36.31 5.74 -7.54
CA ALA A 44 -36.19 4.35 -7.94
C ALA A 44 -35.77 3.54 -6.70
N GLY A 45 -36.56 2.50 -6.39
CA GLY A 45 -36.45 1.69 -5.19
C GLY A 45 -35.09 1.04 -4.99
N ALA A 46 -34.71 0.87 -3.72
CA ALA A 46 -33.57 0.07 -3.33
C ALA A 46 -33.72 -1.36 -3.90
N PRO A 47 -32.70 -1.93 -4.56
CA PRO A 47 -32.76 -3.31 -5.00
C PRO A 47 -32.93 -4.23 -3.77
N PRO A 48 -33.70 -5.33 -3.88
CA PRO A 48 -33.89 -6.26 -2.77
C PRO A 48 -32.54 -6.82 -2.32
N PRO A 49 -32.36 -7.13 -1.02
CA PRO A 49 -31.12 -7.66 -0.51
C PRO A 49 -30.79 -8.98 -1.23
N VAL A 50 -29.72 -8.97 -2.01
CA VAL A 50 -29.17 -10.19 -2.61
C VAL A 50 -28.76 -11.10 -1.45
N THR A 51 -29.44 -12.24 -1.32
CA THR A 51 -29.05 -13.28 -0.37
C THR A 51 -27.67 -13.80 -0.77
N VAL A 52 -26.69 -13.49 0.08
CA VAL A 52 -25.29 -13.90 -0.10
C VAL A 52 -25.23 -15.42 -0.07
N ARG A 53 -25.15 -16.05 -1.25
CA ARG A 53 -24.91 -17.49 -1.39
C ARG A 53 -23.49 -17.78 -0.93
N TYR A 54 -23.39 -18.52 0.19
CA TYR A 54 -22.19 -19.23 0.66
C TYR A 54 -20.90 -18.40 0.65
N ARG A 55 -20.63 -17.65 1.73
CA ARG A 55 -19.27 -17.14 1.99
C ARG A 55 -18.41 -18.35 2.32
N ALA A 56 -17.38 -18.61 1.51
CA ALA A 56 -16.26 -19.44 1.97
C ALA A 56 -15.88 -18.97 3.38
N PRO A 57 -15.65 -19.87 4.35
CA PRO A 57 -15.23 -19.43 5.67
C PRO A 57 -14.02 -18.52 5.47
N THR A 58 -14.17 -17.26 5.88
CA THR A 58 -13.09 -16.30 5.85
C THR A 58 -12.06 -16.80 6.85
N PHE A 59 -11.09 -17.56 6.35
CA PHE A 59 -9.91 -17.90 7.13
C PHE A 59 -9.16 -16.60 7.37
N ASN A 60 -9.47 -15.98 8.49
CA ASN A 60 -8.86 -14.73 8.91
C ASN A 60 -7.46 -15.07 9.45
N PRO A 61 -6.39 -14.50 8.87
CA PRO A 61 -5.04 -14.74 9.37
C PRO A 61 -4.92 -14.22 10.80
N PRO A 62 -4.01 -14.79 11.60
CA PRO A 62 -3.80 -14.35 12.96
C PRO A 62 -3.14 -12.96 12.98
N ALA A 63 -3.41 -12.17 14.03
CA ALA A 63 -2.97 -10.79 14.16
C ALA A 63 -1.44 -10.63 14.06
N HIS A 64 -0.67 -11.61 14.51
CA HIS A 64 0.79 -11.60 14.44
C HIS A 64 1.35 -11.75 13.01
N ASP A 65 0.55 -12.23 12.06
CA ASP A 65 0.96 -12.38 10.66
C ASP A 65 0.58 -11.17 9.80
N ILE A 66 -0.37 -10.33 10.25
CA ILE A 66 -0.96 -9.26 9.43
C ILE A 66 0.07 -8.29 8.87
N PHE A 67 1.02 -7.86 9.69
CA PHE A 67 2.05 -6.94 9.23
C PHE A 67 2.98 -7.58 8.21
N GLY A 68 3.40 -8.83 8.44
CA GLY A 68 4.24 -9.59 7.50
C GLY A 68 3.54 -9.84 6.16
N ASP A 69 2.28 -10.28 6.21
CA ASP A 69 1.42 -10.47 5.04
C ASP A 69 1.25 -9.17 4.25
N ALA A 70 1.03 -8.04 4.94
CA ALA A 70 0.92 -6.74 4.31
C ALA A 70 2.21 -6.34 3.59
N VAL A 71 3.36 -6.48 4.25
CA VAL A 71 4.68 -6.20 3.66
C VAL A 71 4.91 -7.05 2.41
N HIS A 72 4.61 -8.35 2.45
CA HIS A 72 4.77 -9.22 1.28
C HIS A 72 3.85 -8.80 0.12
N ASN A 73 2.60 -8.48 0.41
CA ASN A 73 1.66 -8.03 -0.63
C ASN A 73 2.07 -6.71 -1.26
N ILE A 74 2.61 -5.76 -0.48
CA ILE A 74 3.17 -4.51 -1.01
C ILE A 74 4.40 -4.80 -1.87
N PHE A 75 5.30 -5.66 -1.39
CA PHE A 75 6.49 -6.07 -2.11
C PHE A 75 6.14 -6.61 -3.50
N GLN A 76 5.18 -7.52 -3.62
CA GLN A 76 4.75 -8.08 -4.90
C GLN A 76 4.20 -6.99 -5.84
N LYS A 77 3.43 -6.03 -5.31
CA LYS A 77 2.93 -4.89 -6.10
C LYS A 77 4.06 -3.96 -6.57
N LEU A 78 5.11 -3.76 -5.77
CA LEU A 78 6.28 -2.97 -6.18
C LEU A 78 7.14 -3.69 -7.21
N MET A 79 7.36 -5.00 -7.05
CA MET A 79 8.05 -5.82 -8.04
C MET A 79 7.32 -5.82 -9.38
N ALA A 80 5.98 -5.88 -9.38
CA ALA A 80 5.16 -5.76 -10.59
C ALA A 80 5.31 -4.40 -11.31
N ARG A 81 5.83 -3.37 -10.63
CA ARG A 81 6.17 -2.06 -11.20
C ARG A 81 7.62 -1.97 -11.69
N GLY A 82 8.33 -3.10 -11.77
CA GLY A 82 9.70 -3.17 -12.31
C GLY A 82 10.77 -2.56 -11.42
N GLN A 83 10.50 -2.41 -10.12
CA GLN A 83 11.47 -1.88 -9.16
C GLN A 83 12.42 -2.99 -8.66
N PRO A 84 13.68 -2.65 -8.32
CA PRO A 84 14.64 -3.65 -7.87
C PRO A 84 14.27 -4.23 -6.50
N ALA A 85 14.58 -5.51 -6.28
CA ALA A 85 14.12 -6.25 -5.11
C ALA A 85 14.55 -5.62 -3.75
N ASP A 86 15.76 -5.05 -3.67
CA ASP A 86 16.23 -4.36 -2.47
C ASP A 86 15.39 -3.13 -2.14
N PHE A 87 15.07 -2.31 -3.15
CA PHE A 87 14.13 -1.20 -3.02
C PHE A 87 12.75 -1.71 -2.60
N CYS A 88 12.24 -2.76 -3.26
CA CYS A 88 10.93 -3.32 -2.95
C CYS A 88 10.83 -3.80 -1.51
N HIS A 89 11.87 -4.46 -0.97
CA HIS A 89 11.90 -4.88 0.43
C HIS A 89 11.84 -3.69 1.39
N TRP A 90 12.69 -2.70 1.18
CA TRP A 90 12.77 -1.52 2.04
C TRP A 90 11.47 -0.72 1.99
N MET A 91 10.98 -0.41 0.79
CA MET A 91 9.79 0.42 0.60
C MET A 91 8.51 -0.30 1.04
N ALA A 92 8.41 -1.61 0.87
CA ALA A 92 7.26 -2.37 1.36
C ALA A 92 7.09 -2.26 2.87
N TYR A 93 8.19 -2.35 3.63
CA TYR A 93 8.19 -2.11 5.07
C TYR A 93 7.76 -0.67 5.41
N VAL A 94 8.32 0.32 4.73
CA VAL A 94 7.99 1.74 4.96
C VAL A 94 6.52 2.03 4.72
N ILE A 95 5.96 1.56 3.61
CA ILE A 95 4.54 1.73 3.28
C ILE A 95 3.66 1.04 4.32
N ALA A 96 3.96 -0.21 4.68
CA ALA A 96 3.22 -0.94 5.70
C ALA A 96 3.26 -0.19 7.04
N ALA A 97 4.43 0.30 7.46
CA ALA A 97 4.57 1.06 8.69
C ALA A 97 3.78 2.39 8.66
N GLU A 98 3.74 3.10 7.53
CA GLU A 98 2.97 4.35 7.42
C GLU A 98 1.46 4.10 7.40
N ILE A 99 0.99 2.95 6.89
CA ILE A 99 -0.40 2.52 7.02
C ILE A 99 -0.69 2.16 8.49
N ASP A 100 0.16 1.34 9.11
CA ASP A 100 -0.02 0.90 10.49
C ASP A 100 0.07 2.07 11.47
N ARG A 101 0.81 3.14 11.16
CA ARG A 101 0.84 4.37 11.98
C ARG A 101 -0.53 5.03 12.14
N LYS A 102 -1.46 4.81 11.20
CA LYS A 102 -2.84 5.30 11.28
C LYS A 102 -3.87 4.21 11.60
N SER A 103 -3.50 2.93 11.50
CA SER A 103 -4.39 1.80 11.87
C SER A 103 -4.73 1.78 13.36
N ARG A 104 -5.88 1.21 13.70
CA ARG A 104 -6.24 0.78 15.06
C ARG A 104 -6.99 -0.55 14.94
N PRO A 105 -6.55 -1.64 15.61
CA PRO A 105 -5.32 -1.76 16.42
C PRO A 105 -4.03 -1.67 15.58
N LYS A 106 -2.86 -1.57 16.25
CA LYS A 106 -1.53 -1.63 15.62
C LYS A 106 -1.11 -3.08 15.42
N PHE A 107 -0.58 -3.41 14.24
CA PHE A 107 -0.12 -4.77 13.92
C PHE A 107 1.41 -4.91 13.87
N GLN A 108 2.15 -3.82 13.58
CA GLN A 108 3.61 -3.85 13.57
C GLN A 108 4.24 -4.34 14.89
N PRO A 109 3.77 -3.95 16.10
CA PRO A 109 4.41 -4.38 17.34
C PRO A 109 3.94 -5.75 17.83
N VAL A 110 2.94 -6.38 17.18
CA VAL A 110 2.38 -7.67 17.62
C VAL A 110 3.43 -8.75 17.42
N ARG A 111 3.79 -9.44 18.50
CA ARG A 111 4.76 -10.54 18.45
C ARG A 111 4.04 -11.88 18.37
N PHE A 112 4.66 -12.82 17.66
CA PHE A 112 4.26 -14.21 17.70
C PHE A 112 4.41 -14.76 19.14
N HIS A 113 3.39 -15.50 19.58
CA HIS A 113 3.42 -16.32 20.78
C HIS A 113 2.76 -17.65 20.44
N PRO A 114 3.39 -18.81 20.74
CA PRO A 114 2.91 -20.11 20.28
C PRO A 114 1.49 -20.43 20.77
N ASP A 115 1.13 -19.96 21.96
CA ASP A 115 -0.19 -20.22 22.57
C ASP A 115 -1.26 -19.16 22.23
N ILE A 116 -0.95 -18.16 21.41
CA ILE A 116 -1.89 -17.06 21.09
C ILE A 116 -2.18 -17.03 19.58
N TYR A 117 -3.42 -17.38 19.24
CA TYR A 117 -3.93 -17.33 17.88
C TYR A 117 -5.18 -16.44 17.81
N ASN A 118 -4.97 -15.12 17.67
CA ASN A 118 -6.07 -14.14 17.60
C ASN A 118 -6.36 -13.73 16.15
N CYS A 119 -7.59 -13.92 15.69
CA CYS A 119 -8.05 -13.57 14.34
C CYS A 119 -9.05 -12.41 14.31
N GLU A 120 -9.30 -11.75 15.45
CA GLU A 120 -10.32 -10.71 15.56
C GLU A 120 -9.93 -9.44 14.79
N GLY A 121 -10.84 -8.97 13.93
CA GLY A 121 -10.67 -7.73 13.15
C GLY A 121 -9.55 -7.74 12.10
N THR A 122 -8.98 -8.91 11.80
CA THR A 122 -7.83 -9.02 10.90
C THR A 122 -8.20 -8.92 9.41
N ASP A 123 -9.46 -9.17 9.06
CA ASP A 123 -10.02 -8.97 7.72
C ASP A 123 -10.09 -7.49 7.34
N ALA A 124 -10.60 -6.65 8.25
CA ALA A 124 -10.65 -5.21 8.09
C ALA A 124 -9.23 -4.62 8.00
N ALA A 125 -8.31 -5.12 8.82
CA ALA A 125 -6.91 -4.74 8.78
C ALA A 125 -6.27 -5.10 7.43
N LYS A 126 -6.43 -6.34 6.96
CA LYS A 126 -5.91 -6.79 5.67
C LYS A 126 -6.41 -5.91 4.52
N LYS A 127 -7.70 -5.58 4.52
CA LYS A 127 -8.29 -4.67 3.53
C LYS A 127 -7.68 -3.26 3.62
N ALA A 128 -7.52 -2.72 4.83
CA ALA A 128 -6.92 -1.40 5.04
C ALA A 128 -5.48 -1.33 4.54
N PHE A 129 -4.68 -2.39 4.72
CA PHE A 129 -3.36 -2.48 4.13
C PHE A 129 -3.41 -2.50 2.60
N LEU A 130 -4.27 -3.35 2.02
CA LEU A 130 -4.37 -3.49 0.56
C LEU A 130 -4.77 -2.20 -0.17
N ASP A 131 -5.67 -1.42 0.44
CA ASP A 131 -6.20 -0.16 -0.11
C ASP A 131 -5.31 1.04 0.25
N GLY A 132 -4.58 0.96 1.34
CA GLY A 132 -3.82 2.07 1.92
C GLY A 132 -2.48 2.39 1.24
N HIS A 133 -2.08 1.63 0.22
CA HIS A 133 -0.75 1.77 -0.41
C HIS A 133 -0.51 3.15 -1.00
N TRP A 134 -1.36 3.59 -1.94
CA TRP A 134 -1.20 4.90 -2.57
C TRP A 134 -1.35 6.04 -1.58
N PRO A 135 -2.40 6.10 -0.72
CA PRO A 135 -2.51 7.13 0.29
C PRO A 135 -1.29 7.23 1.23
N ALA A 136 -0.61 6.12 1.52
CA ALA A 136 0.62 6.13 2.31
C ALA A 136 1.80 6.74 1.56
N VAL A 137 1.98 6.38 0.29
CA VAL A 137 3.03 6.93 -0.57
C VAL A 137 2.82 8.42 -0.84
N ASP A 138 1.58 8.82 -1.17
CA ASP A 138 1.23 10.21 -1.40
C ASP A 138 1.59 11.09 -0.20
N ARG A 139 1.26 10.64 1.03
CA ARG A 139 1.68 11.34 2.26
C ARG A 139 3.18 11.45 2.45
N ILE A 140 3.95 10.48 1.96
CA ILE A 140 5.42 10.55 2.00
C ILE A 140 5.90 11.58 0.98
N LEU A 141 5.33 11.57 -0.22
CA LEU A 141 5.69 12.47 -1.31
C LEU A 141 5.31 13.94 -1.03
N MET A 142 4.25 14.19 -0.25
CA MET A 142 3.84 15.53 0.16
C MET A 142 4.78 16.17 1.20
N LYS A 143 5.63 15.40 1.88
CA LYS A 143 6.57 15.93 2.87
C LYS A 143 7.84 16.44 2.20
N ASN A 144 8.40 17.52 2.72
CA ASN A 144 9.76 17.91 2.38
C ASN A 144 10.78 16.95 3.03
N ALA A 145 12.03 17.00 2.57
CA ALA A 145 13.08 16.14 3.11
C ALA A 145 13.47 16.47 4.57
N GLY A 146 13.13 17.66 5.07
CA GLY A 146 13.33 18.03 6.47
C GLY A 146 12.31 17.38 7.42
N GLU A 147 11.09 17.13 6.94
CA GLU A 147 9.97 16.53 7.67
C GLU A 147 9.90 15.01 7.52
N ALA A 148 10.54 14.47 6.48
CA ALA A 148 10.63 13.03 6.22
C ALA A 148 12.10 12.61 6.05
N PRO A 149 12.79 12.26 7.15
CA PRO A 149 14.18 11.82 7.10
C PRO A 149 14.44 10.67 6.12
N LEU A 150 13.45 9.79 5.91
CA LEU A 150 13.54 8.69 4.94
C LEU A 150 13.85 9.18 3.51
N LEU A 151 13.48 10.41 3.15
CA LEU A 151 13.78 10.97 1.82
C LEU A 151 15.26 11.32 1.65
N LEU A 152 16.01 11.38 2.75
CA LEU A 152 17.46 11.59 2.78
C LEU A 152 18.24 10.27 2.85
N ASP A 153 17.55 9.13 2.96
CA ASP A 153 18.19 7.83 3.12
C ASP A 153 19.17 7.53 2.00
N LYS A 154 20.30 6.92 2.38
CA LYS A 154 21.35 6.46 1.48
C LYS A 154 21.31 4.96 1.40
N TRP A 155 21.46 4.46 0.19
CA TRP A 155 21.50 3.03 -0.06
C TRP A 155 22.82 2.42 0.43
N SER A 156 22.74 1.41 1.31
CA SER A 156 23.89 0.71 1.88
C SER A 156 23.88 -0.79 1.56
N GLY A 157 24.97 -1.48 1.89
CA GLY A 157 25.10 -2.92 1.69
C GLY A 157 25.53 -3.32 0.27
N ILE A 158 25.61 -4.63 0.05
CA ILE A 158 26.01 -5.20 -1.24
C ILE A 158 24.96 -4.96 -2.32
N HIS A 159 25.39 -4.97 -3.58
CA HIS A 159 24.47 -5.03 -4.72
C HIS A 159 23.81 -6.40 -4.77
N VAL A 160 22.51 -6.43 -5.08
CA VAL A 160 21.72 -7.66 -5.19
C VAL A 160 20.90 -7.64 -6.47
N SER A 161 20.61 -8.82 -6.99
CA SER A 161 19.74 -9.02 -8.15
C SER A 161 18.89 -10.25 -7.91
N ALA A 162 17.57 -10.11 -8.02
CA ALA A 162 16.63 -11.20 -7.84
C ALA A 162 15.37 -10.96 -8.68
N GLU A 163 14.93 -11.99 -9.38
CA GLU A 163 13.70 -12.00 -10.17
C GLU A 163 13.15 -13.43 -10.21
N GLN A 164 11.84 -13.57 -10.37
CA GLN A 164 11.19 -14.86 -10.56
C GLN A 164 10.24 -14.80 -11.76
N MET A 165 10.23 -15.87 -12.56
CA MET A 165 9.29 -16.02 -13.67
C MET A 165 8.33 -17.17 -13.38
N ARG A 166 7.04 -16.96 -13.67
CA ARG A 166 6.00 -17.99 -13.49
C ARG A 166 6.20 -19.21 -14.40
N GLY A 167 6.77 -19.00 -15.61
CA GLY A 167 7.00 -20.08 -16.57
C GLY A 167 5.69 -20.69 -17.10
N GLN A 168 5.67 -22.00 -17.36
CA GLN A 168 4.49 -22.76 -17.81
C GLN A 168 3.60 -23.21 -16.63
N ARG A 169 3.36 -22.31 -15.68
CA ARG A 169 2.46 -22.52 -14.54
C ARG A 169 1.37 -21.47 -14.53
#